data_AF-A0A3M7QVC4-F1
#
_entry.id   AF-A0A3M7QVC4-F1
#
_cell.length_a   1.000
_cell.length_b   1.000
_cell.length_c   1.000
_cell.angle_alpha   90.00
_cell.angle_beta   90.00
_cell.angle_gamma   90.00
#
_symmetry.space_group_name_H-M   'P 1'
#
loop_
_entity.id
_entity.type
_entity.pdbx_description
1 polymer ?
#
loop_
_entity_poly.entity_id
_entity_poly.type
_entity_poly.pdbx_seq_one_letter_code
_entity_poly.pdbx_strand_id
1 'polypeptide(L)'
;MPLTGDLLAMAKSESKQPKFKNLTNKFGDSLEKLFIDCRFEGLKCNLTEFKYFFHPHYGNCYQFNTGFNYFGEIADLKRTMWSDRLLGLRLILNISLSESLKFMNPNTGALISVHNQTAYPLDELTVGPKTETNIALSRTFYESQPKPYSKCDGKTNDVNSYDSEYYKIVHKNTKGYSQTLCVYQCIQKFFIDGCSCSLDSLPSFYDSYLCTQTKENNDCL
;
A
#
# COMPACT_ATOMS: atom_id res chain seq x y z
N MET A 1 -5.18 18.81 5.16
CA MET A 1 -5.50 20.22 4.84
C MET A 1 -5.59 20.32 3.32
N PRO A 2 -6.64 20.90 2.71
CA PRO A 2 -6.75 20.93 1.26
C PRO A 2 -5.64 21.80 0.66
N LEU A 3 -5.13 21.42 -0.51
CA LEU A 3 -4.17 22.22 -1.29
C LEU A 3 -4.82 23.56 -1.63
N THR A 4 -4.34 24.64 -1.03
CA THR A 4 -4.72 26.01 -1.41
C THR A 4 -4.15 26.34 -2.79
N GLY A 5 -4.72 27.34 -3.48
CA GLY A 5 -4.39 27.68 -4.87
C GLY A 5 -2.89 27.87 -5.13
N ASP A 6 -2.15 28.41 -4.16
CA ASP A 6 -0.70 28.63 -4.27
C ASP A 6 0.10 27.32 -4.26
N LEU A 7 -0.28 26.36 -3.40
CA LEU A 7 0.35 25.03 -3.36
C LEU A 7 0.15 24.27 -4.67
N LEU A 8 -1.02 24.43 -5.28
CA LEU A 8 -1.38 23.79 -6.54
C LEU A 8 -0.61 24.40 -7.73
N ALA A 9 -0.38 25.72 -7.72
CA ALA A 9 0.45 26.40 -8.71
C ALA A 9 1.94 26.01 -8.58
N MET A 10 2.46 25.93 -7.36
CA MET A 10 3.82 25.45 -7.09
C MET A 10 4.00 23.99 -7.54
N ALA A 11 3.01 23.12 -7.27
CA ALA A 11 3.03 21.74 -7.71
C ALA A 11 3.11 21.57 -9.24
N LYS A 12 2.33 22.37 -9.97
CA LYS A 12 2.34 22.38 -11.45
C LYS A 12 3.65 22.94 -12.04
N SER A 13 4.34 23.82 -11.32
CA SER A 13 5.62 24.39 -11.76
C SER A 13 6.76 23.40 -11.56
N GLU A 14 6.82 22.79 -10.37
CA GLU A 14 7.88 21.86 -9.99
C GLU A 14 7.77 20.52 -10.73
N SER A 15 6.57 19.98 -10.98
CA SER A 15 6.39 18.73 -11.74
C SER A 15 6.92 18.79 -13.18
N LYS A 16 7.00 20.01 -13.75
CA LYS A 16 7.56 20.23 -15.09
C LYS A 16 9.09 20.25 -15.11
N GLN A 17 9.76 20.27 -13.96
CA GLN A 17 11.21 20.28 -13.92
C GLN A 17 11.77 18.93 -14.38
N PRO A 18 12.85 18.92 -15.18
CA PRO A 18 13.46 17.69 -15.70
C PRO A 18 13.92 16.72 -14.60
N LYS A 19 14.15 17.22 -13.36
CA LYS A 19 14.44 16.41 -12.17
C LYS A 19 13.26 15.49 -11.76
N PHE A 20 12.02 15.84 -12.09
CA PHE A 20 10.84 15.05 -11.74
C PHE A 20 10.36 14.12 -12.86
N LYS A 21 10.71 14.43 -14.13
CA LYS A 21 10.23 13.71 -15.32
C LYS A 21 10.86 12.32 -15.51
N ASN A 22 11.99 12.02 -14.86
CA ASN A 22 12.78 10.79 -15.10
C ASN A 22 12.94 9.87 -13.87
N LEU A 23 12.18 10.06 -12.79
CA LEU A 23 12.64 9.59 -11.46
C LEU A 23 11.57 8.95 -10.57
N THR A 24 10.63 8.18 -11.13
CA THR A 24 9.70 7.35 -10.34
C THR A 24 10.41 6.40 -9.36
N ASN A 25 11.61 5.92 -9.69
CA ASN A 25 12.43 5.09 -8.79
C ASN A 25 13.23 5.86 -7.72
N LYS A 26 13.12 7.20 -7.62
CA LYS A 26 14.02 8.04 -6.79
C LYS A 26 13.30 8.97 -5.80
N PHE A 27 11.97 8.97 -5.77
CA PHE A 27 11.19 9.80 -4.84
C PHE A 27 10.65 9.07 -3.60
N GLY A 28 10.87 7.75 -3.51
CA GLY A 28 10.64 6.99 -2.27
C GLY A 28 11.92 6.87 -1.45
N ASP A 29 11.77 6.81 -0.13
CA ASP A 29 12.90 6.52 0.76
C ASP A 29 13.41 5.10 0.54
N SER A 30 14.73 4.92 0.52
CA SER A 30 15.31 3.57 0.48
C SER A 30 15.11 2.86 1.82
N LEU A 31 15.23 1.54 1.82
CA LEU A 31 15.07 0.72 3.01
C LEU A 31 16.10 1.12 4.08
N GLU A 32 17.34 1.34 3.68
CA GLU A 32 18.45 1.73 4.56
C GLU A 32 18.30 3.16 5.07
N LYS A 33 17.71 4.06 4.27
CA LYS A 33 17.37 5.40 4.73
C LYS A 33 16.26 5.33 5.78
N LEU A 34 15.17 4.63 5.49
CA LEU A 34 13.94 4.67 6.27
C LEU A 34 14.09 4.00 7.63
N PHE A 35 14.79 2.87 7.72
CA PHE A 35 14.93 2.10 8.97
C PHE A 35 16.27 2.38 9.67
N ILE A 36 16.22 3.11 10.79
CA ILE A 36 17.39 3.35 11.65
C ILE A 36 17.66 2.14 12.56
N ASP A 37 16.60 1.62 13.20
CA ASP A 37 16.65 0.41 14.02
C ASP A 37 15.38 -0.42 13.79
N CYS A 38 15.53 -1.74 13.82
CA CYS A 38 14.42 -2.68 13.76
C CYS A 38 14.68 -3.83 14.71
N ARG A 39 13.70 -4.13 15.54
CA ARG A 39 13.72 -5.28 16.45
C ARG A 39 12.41 -6.05 16.43
N PHE A 40 12.52 -7.36 16.54
CA PHE A 40 11.39 -8.26 16.76
C PHE A 40 11.81 -9.28 17.83
N GLU A 41 11.01 -9.44 18.89
CA GLU A 41 11.38 -10.25 20.06
C GLU A 41 12.74 -9.85 20.67
N GLY A 42 13.04 -8.55 20.66
CA GLY A 42 14.32 -7.99 21.14
C GLY A 42 15.52 -8.20 20.20
N LEU A 43 15.42 -9.09 19.21
CA LEU A 43 16.47 -9.39 18.23
C LEU A 43 16.45 -8.38 17.08
N LYS A 44 17.64 -8.00 16.59
CA LYS A 44 17.78 -7.10 15.45
C LYS A 44 17.20 -7.77 14.19
N CYS A 45 16.30 -7.10 13.48
CA CYS A 45 15.75 -7.60 12.23
C CYS A 45 16.84 -7.66 11.15
N ASN A 46 16.72 -8.61 10.24
CA ASN A 46 17.42 -8.53 8.98
C ASN A 46 16.58 -7.71 8.00
N LEU A 47 17.09 -6.55 7.55
CA LEU A 47 16.34 -5.67 6.66
C LEU A 47 15.98 -6.35 5.33
N THR A 48 16.76 -7.35 4.88
CA THR A 48 16.41 -8.10 3.67
C THR A 48 15.11 -8.90 3.81
N GLU A 49 14.59 -9.11 5.02
CA GLU A 49 13.30 -9.77 5.25
C GLU A 49 12.09 -8.87 4.95
N PHE A 50 12.32 -7.57 4.70
CA PHE A 50 11.26 -6.65 4.30
C PHE A 50 11.02 -6.74 2.80
N LYS A 51 9.80 -7.12 2.41
CA LYS A 51 9.39 -7.15 1.01
C LYS A 51 9.13 -5.73 0.51
N TYR A 52 9.80 -5.35 -0.57
CA TYR A 52 9.52 -4.09 -1.27
C TYR A 52 8.16 -4.13 -1.97
N PHE A 53 7.46 -3.01 -1.92
CA PHE A 53 6.22 -2.76 -2.65
C PHE A 53 6.14 -1.27 -3.01
N PHE A 54 5.81 -0.96 -4.26
CA PHE A 54 5.64 0.42 -4.70
C PHE A 54 4.18 0.83 -4.63
N HIS A 55 3.89 1.91 -3.92
CA HIS A 55 2.56 2.52 -3.88
C HIS A 55 2.53 3.78 -4.77
N PRO A 56 1.60 3.91 -5.73
CA PRO A 56 1.54 5.06 -6.64
C PRO A 56 1.50 6.42 -5.93
N HIS A 57 0.81 6.50 -4.79
CA HIS A 57 0.66 7.75 -4.03
C HIS A 57 1.75 7.97 -2.97
N TYR A 58 2.39 6.91 -2.45
CA TYR A 58 3.31 7.00 -1.31
C TYR A 58 4.76 6.65 -1.64
N GLY A 59 5.02 6.14 -2.85
CA GLY A 59 6.34 5.72 -3.28
C GLY A 59 6.74 4.36 -2.69
N ASN A 60 7.95 4.28 -2.16
CA ASN A 60 8.51 3.01 -1.68
C ASN A 60 7.89 2.61 -0.34
N CYS A 61 7.35 1.40 -0.28
CA CYS A 61 6.83 0.78 0.93
C CYS A 61 7.56 -0.55 1.20
N TYR A 62 7.62 -0.92 2.48
CA TYR A 62 8.34 -2.10 2.95
C TYR A 62 7.47 -2.90 3.90
N GLN A 63 7.20 -4.15 3.55
CA GLN A 63 6.30 -5.03 4.29
C GLN A 63 7.09 -6.05 5.10
N PHE A 64 6.84 -6.09 6.40
CA PHE A 64 7.39 -7.09 7.30
C PHE A 64 6.54 -8.36 7.28
N ASN A 65 7.18 -9.53 7.37
CA ASN A 65 6.50 -10.81 7.64
C ASN A 65 5.47 -11.24 6.57
N THR A 66 5.74 -10.98 5.28
CA THR A 66 4.88 -11.40 4.17
C THR A 66 5.04 -12.87 3.77
N GLY A 67 6.03 -13.57 4.35
CA GLY A 67 6.49 -14.89 3.94
C GLY A 67 7.41 -14.88 2.70
N PHE A 68 7.85 -13.68 2.30
CA PHE A 68 8.81 -13.47 1.23
C PHE A 68 9.78 -12.36 1.64
N ASN A 69 11.03 -12.45 1.19
CA ASN A 69 12.05 -11.45 1.45
C ASN A 69 12.06 -10.36 0.35
N TYR A 70 13.01 -9.42 0.46
CA TYR A 70 13.23 -8.32 -0.49
C TYR A 70 13.43 -8.80 -1.94
N PHE A 71 14.05 -9.97 -2.12
CA PHE A 71 14.33 -10.58 -3.42
C PHE A 71 13.18 -11.44 -3.95
N GLY A 72 12.07 -11.54 -3.21
CA GLY A 72 10.92 -12.36 -3.56
C GLY A 72 11.09 -13.85 -3.24
N GLU A 73 12.13 -14.23 -2.51
CA GLU A 73 12.37 -15.61 -2.08
C GLU A 73 11.52 -15.93 -0.85
N ILE A 74 11.21 -17.21 -0.66
CA ILE A 74 10.43 -17.68 0.50
C ILE A 74 11.20 -17.34 1.79
N ALA A 75 10.49 -16.75 2.75
CA ALA A 75 11.02 -16.40 4.06
C ALA A 75 10.12 -16.95 5.17
N ASP A 76 10.73 -17.34 6.28
CA ASP A 76 9.99 -17.87 7.44
C ASP A 76 9.08 -16.80 8.05
N LEU A 77 7.88 -17.24 8.43
CA LEU A 77 6.92 -16.37 9.10
C LEU A 77 7.29 -16.21 10.57
N LYS A 78 7.41 -14.96 11.00
CA LYS A 78 7.66 -14.59 12.39
C LYS A 78 6.36 -14.58 13.18
N ARG A 79 6.41 -15.07 14.41
CA ARG A 79 5.28 -15.14 15.35
C ARG A 79 5.80 -14.81 16.73
N THR A 80 4.95 -14.21 17.55
CA THR A 80 5.24 -13.98 18.96
C THR A 80 4.04 -14.39 19.80
N MET A 81 4.31 -14.95 20.98
CA MET A 81 3.28 -15.34 21.95
C MET A 81 3.11 -14.28 23.05
N TRP A 82 3.94 -13.25 23.05
CA TRP A 82 3.93 -12.21 24.06
C TRP A 82 3.28 -10.94 23.53
N SER A 83 2.48 -10.30 24.38
CA SER A 83 1.88 -8.99 24.10
C SER A 83 2.73 -7.82 24.62
N ASP A 84 3.96 -8.09 25.09
CA ASP A 84 4.87 -7.05 25.57
C ASP A 84 5.38 -6.22 24.39
N ARG A 85 5.30 -4.89 24.53
CA ARG A 85 5.84 -3.91 23.57
C ARG A 85 7.30 -4.18 23.22
N LEU A 86 8.12 -4.65 24.16
CA LEU A 86 9.54 -4.93 23.92
C LEU A 86 9.78 -6.20 23.09
N LEU A 87 8.80 -7.10 23.04
CA LEU A 87 8.88 -8.35 22.31
C LEU A 87 8.15 -8.29 20.95
N GLY A 88 7.31 -7.28 20.72
CA GLY A 88 6.72 -7.01 19.42
C GLY A 88 7.70 -6.46 18.37
N LEU A 89 7.15 -6.01 17.24
CA LEU A 89 7.90 -5.28 16.23
C LEU A 89 8.15 -3.84 16.71
N ARG A 90 9.42 -3.46 16.84
CA ARG A 90 9.85 -2.12 17.21
C ARG A 90 10.69 -1.53 16.08
N LEU A 91 10.31 -0.34 15.65
CA LEU A 91 10.95 0.39 14.56
C LEU A 91 11.40 1.76 15.05
N ILE A 92 12.58 2.19 14.61
CA ILE A 92 13.01 3.59 14.67
C ILE A 92 13.16 4.06 13.22
N LEU A 93 12.34 5.03 12.82
CA LEU A 93 12.22 5.46 11.43
C LEU A 93 12.88 6.82 11.21
N ASN A 94 13.56 6.99 10.07
CA ASN A 94 14.07 8.27 9.60
C ASN A 94 13.07 8.88 8.59
N ILE A 95 12.12 9.64 9.11
CA ILE A 95 11.08 10.26 8.30
C ILE A 95 11.53 11.68 7.96
N SER A 96 12.13 11.86 6.79
CA SER A 96 12.60 13.17 6.31
C SER A 96 12.13 13.45 4.89
N LEU A 97 11.27 14.46 4.74
CA LEU A 97 10.84 15.01 3.46
C LEU A 97 11.76 16.17 3.05
N SER A 98 12.28 16.13 1.83
CA SER A 98 13.00 17.28 1.29
C SER A 98 12.05 18.46 1.14
N GLU A 99 12.56 19.68 1.31
CA GLU A 99 11.76 20.89 1.20
C GLU A 99 11.09 21.03 -0.17
N SER A 100 11.76 20.53 -1.22
CA SER A 100 11.24 20.40 -2.57
C SER A 100 10.12 19.38 -2.77
N LEU A 101 9.71 18.63 -1.75
CA LEU A 101 8.58 17.68 -1.85
C LEU A 101 7.41 18.07 -0.95
N LYS A 102 7.62 19.00 0.00
CA LYS A 102 6.60 19.47 0.93
C LYS A 102 5.38 20.08 0.25
N PHE A 103 5.53 20.61 -0.98
CA PHE A 103 4.39 21.13 -1.73
C PHE A 103 3.50 20.03 -2.33
N MET A 104 4.05 18.83 -2.62
CA MET A 104 3.27 17.70 -3.14
C MET A 104 2.54 16.97 -2.02
N ASN A 105 3.23 16.73 -0.90
CA ASN A 105 2.65 16.14 0.28
C ASN A 105 3.05 16.97 1.51
N PRO A 106 2.16 17.83 2.02
CA PRO A 106 2.45 18.65 3.20
C PRO A 106 2.44 17.83 4.49
N ASN A 107 1.89 16.60 4.47
CA ASN A 107 1.84 15.75 5.64
C ASN A 107 3.24 15.14 5.86
N THR A 108 3.83 15.44 7.00
CA THR A 108 5.09 14.82 7.45
C THR A 108 4.77 13.71 8.44
N GLY A 109 5.18 12.48 8.13
CA GLY A 109 4.93 11.30 8.95
C GLY A 109 5.21 10.02 8.17
N ALA A 110 5.09 8.89 8.84
CA ALA A 110 5.06 7.59 8.16
C ALA A 110 3.62 7.05 8.14
N LEU A 111 3.33 6.25 7.14
CA LEU A 111 2.09 5.50 7.02
C LEU A 111 2.38 4.04 7.36
N ILE A 112 1.59 3.47 8.25
CA ILE A 112 1.69 2.09 8.68
C ILE A 112 0.38 1.40 8.35
N SER A 113 0.46 0.28 7.64
CA SER A 113 -0.68 -0.61 7.40
C SER A 113 -0.46 -1.91 8.15
N VAL A 114 -1.47 -2.36 8.89
CA VAL A 114 -1.46 -3.66 9.58
C VAL A 114 -2.50 -4.54 8.92
N HIS A 115 -2.06 -5.62 8.29
CA HIS A 115 -2.93 -6.52 7.54
C HIS A 115 -2.50 -7.98 7.70
N ASN A 116 -3.39 -8.90 7.35
CA ASN A 116 -3.07 -10.32 7.26
C ASN A 116 -2.10 -10.57 6.09
N GLN A 117 -1.29 -11.64 6.16
CA GLN A 117 -0.35 -11.99 5.09
C GLN A 117 -1.04 -12.28 3.74
N THR A 118 -2.33 -12.61 3.78
CA THR A 118 -3.13 -12.89 2.58
C THR A 118 -3.81 -11.66 1.98
N ALA A 119 -3.85 -10.56 2.72
CA ALA A 119 -4.55 -9.34 2.33
C ALA A 119 -3.58 -8.33 1.70
N TYR A 120 -4.13 -7.48 0.85
CA TYR A 120 -3.45 -6.30 0.33
C TYR A 120 -3.54 -5.15 1.35
N PRO A 121 -2.48 -4.35 1.56
CA PRO A 121 -2.50 -3.23 2.49
C PRO A 121 -3.44 -2.12 1.97
N LEU A 122 -4.61 -1.98 2.60
CA LEU A 122 -5.59 -0.93 2.27
C LEU A 122 -5.82 0.06 3.41
N ASP A 123 -5.69 -0.39 4.66
CA ASP A 123 -5.91 0.45 5.82
C ASP A 123 -4.62 1.15 6.24
N GLU A 124 -4.70 2.45 6.53
CA GLU A 124 -3.53 3.29 6.79
C GLU A 124 -3.65 4.00 8.14
N LEU A 125 -2.57 3.92 8.92
CA LEU A 125 -2.39 4.67 10.15
C LEU A 125 -1.22 5.65 9.97
N THR A 126 -1.48 6.93 10.23
CA THR A 126 -0.45 7.97 10.22
C THR A 126 0.29 8.01 11.55
N VAL A 127 1.62 7.97 11.51
CA VAL A 127 2.48 8.21 12.68
C VAL A 127 3.30 9.48 12.49
N GLY A 128 3.28 10.34 13.50
CA GLY A 128 3.95 11.65 13.46
C GLY A 128 5.45 11.54 13.74
N PRO A 129 6.28 12.37 13.10
CA PRO A 129 7.71 12.44 13.40
C PRO A 129 7.95 12.96 14.83
N LYS A 130 9.12 12.66 15.40
CA LYS A 130 9.54 13.09 16.75
C LYS A 130 8.61 12.64 17.89
N THR A 131 7.83 11.60 17.66
CA THR A 131 6.97 10.98 18.68
C THR A 131 7.22 9.48 18.72
N GLU A 132 6.99 8.88 19.89
CA GLU A 132 6.88 7.43 20.03
C GLU A 132 5.40 7.06 19.90
N THR A 133 5.04 6.25 18.90
CA THR A 133 3.67 5.75 18.72
C THR A 133 3.62 4.27 19.09
N ASN A 134 2.80 3.93 20.07
CA ASN A 134 2.58 2.55 20.51
C ASN A 134 1.26 2.03 19.94
N ILE A 135 1.34 1.02 19.07
CA ILE A 135 0.18 0.42 18.40
C ILE A 135 -0.08 -0.96 19.03
N ALA A 136 -1.10 -1.05 19.88
CA ALA A 136 -1.56 -2.32 20.41
C ALA A 136 -2.58 -2.94 19.44
N LEU A 137 -2.44 -4.24 19.17
CA LEU A 137 -3.28 -4.95 18.21
C LEU A 137 -4.13 -5.99 18.93
N SER A 138 -5.42 -6.05 18.59
CA SER A 138 -6.31 -7.15 18.93
C SER A 138 -6.81 -7.78 17.62
N ARG A 139 -6.75 -9.11 17.53
CA ARG A 139 -7.14 -9.83 16.32
C ARG A 139 -8.50 -10.49 16.53
N THR A 140 -9.44 -10.16 15.67
CA THR A 140 -10.77 -10.79 15.63
C THR A 140 -10.97 -11.41 14.25
N PHE A 141 -11.52 -12.62 14.24
CA PHE A 141 -11.90 -13.30 13.01
C PHE A 141 -13.41 -13.40 12.92
N TYR A 142 -13.92 -13.23 11.71
CA TYR A 142 -15.34 -13.39 11.40
C TYR A 142 -15.48 -14.46 10.33
N GLU A 143 -16.41 -15.38 10.55
CA GLU A 143 -16.77 -16.41 9.58
C GLU A 143 -18.28 -16.33 9.33
N SER A 144 -18.65 -16.11 8.08
CA SER A 144 -20.05 -16.10 7.66
C SER A 144 -20.43 -17.47 7.10
N GLN A 145 -21.53 -18.03 7.59
CA GLN A 145 -22.08 -19.28 7.04
C GLN A 145 -22.43 -19.11 5.56
N PRO A 146 -22.11 -20.08 4.68
CA PRO A 146 -22.45 -19.97 3.27
C PRO A 146 -23.97 -20.01 3.04
N LYS A 147 -24.39 -19.73 1.80
CA LYS A 147 -25.79 -19.92 1.38
C LYS A 147 -26.30 -21.32 1.81
N PRO A 148 -27.55 -21.41 2.31
CA PRO A 148 -28.60 -20.37 2.32
C PRO A 148 -28.60 -19.45 3.56
N TYR A 149 -27.73 -19.67 4.55
CA TYR A 149 -27.79 -18.96 5.84
C TYR A 149 -27.35 -17.49 5.77
N SER A 150 -26.51 -17.15 4.80
CA SER A 150 -26.14 -15.77 4.49
C SER A 150 -25.95 -15.58 2.99
N LYS A 151 -25.64 -14.34 2.59
CA LYS A 151 -25.22 -14.01 1.21
C LYS A 151 -23.75 -14.37 0.94
N CYS A 152 -23.06 -14.99 1.90
CA CYS A 152 -21.72 -15.52 1.70
C CYS A 152 -21.79 -16.66 0.68
N ASP A 153 -21.11 -16.41 -0.42
CA ASP A 153 -20.99 -17.28 -1.57
C ASP A 153 -20.06 -18.48 -1.27
N GLY A 154 -19.18 -18.32 -0.26
CA GLY A 154 -18.26 -19.36 0.20
C GLY A 154 -17.11 -19.61 -0.78
N LYS A 155 -16.21 -20.54 -0.41
CA LYS A 155 -15.08 -21.00 -1.26
C LYS A 155 -14.22 -19.89 -1.87
N THR A 156 -14.09 -18.76 -1.18
CA THR A 156 -13.36 -17.58 -1.68
C THR A 156 -11.86 -17.80 -1.89
N ASN A 157 -11.31 -18.93 -1.44
CA ASN A 157 -9.92 -19.32 -1.66
C ASN A 157 -9.72 -20.09 -2.99
N ASP A 158 -10.79 -20.54 -3.63
CA ASP A 158 -10.73 -21.23 -4.92
C ASP A 158 -10.91 -20.23 -6.06
N VAL A 159 -9.88 -20.13 -6.91
CA VAL A 159 -9.83 -19.21 -8.07
C VAL A 159 -10.93 -19.53 -9.09
N ASN A 160 -11.40 -20.78 -9.16
CA ASN A 160 -12.39 -21.22 -10.14
C ASN A 160 -13.83 -21.17 -9.59
N SER A 161 -14.02 -20.75 -8.34
CA SER A 161 -15.35 -20.70 -7.73
C SER A 161 -16.26 -19.61 -8.34
N TYR A 162 -15.69 -18.59 -8.98
CA TYR A 162 -16.44 -17.52 -9.64
C TYR A 162 -15.85 -17.16 -11.00
N ASP A 163 -16.70 -17.17 -12.03
CA ASP A 163 -16.33 -16.73 -13.38
C ASP A 163 -16.49 -15.22 -13.54
N SER A 164 -15.67 -14.47 -12.80
CA SER A 164 -15.58 -13.02 -12.89
C SER A 164 -14.13 -12.62 -13.16
N GLU A 165 -13.94 -11.73 -14.14
CA GLU A 165 -12.63 -11.16 -14.46
C GLU A 165 -11.98 -10.55 -13.20
N TYR A 166 -12.77 -9.76 -12.45
CA TYR A 166 -12.32 -9.06 -11.23
C TYR A 166 -11.96 -10.04 -10.10
N TYR A 167 -12.70 -11.14 -9.99
CA TYR A 167 -12.39 -12.19 -9.02
C TYR A 167 -11.05 -12.87 -9.35
N LYS A 168 -10.86 -13.24 -10.62
CA LYS A 168 -9.66 -13.93 -11.10
C LYS A 168 -8.42 -13.03 -11.02
N ILE A 169 -8.52 -11.75 -11.37
CA ILE A 169 -7.37 -10.84 -11.32
C ILE A 169 -6.91 -10.56 -9.89
N VAL A 170 -7.83 -10.50 -8.91
CA VAL A 170 -7.48 -10.37 -7.49
C VAL A 170 -6.71 -11.62 -7.02
N HIS A 171 -7.20 -12.82 -7.33
CA HIS A 171 -6.53 -14.08 -7.00
C HIS A 171 -5.17 -14.23 -7.67
N LYS A 172 -5.00 -13.73 -8.89
CA LYS A 172 -3.71 -13.76 -9.60
C LYS A 172 -2.64 -12.91 -8.91
N ASN A 173 -3.04 -11.81 -8.28
CA ASN A 173 -2.12 -10.79 -7.74
C ASN A 173 -2.02 -10.80 -6.21
N THR A 174 -2.87 -11.56 -5.52
CA THR A 174 -2.90 -11.63 -4.05
C THR A 174 -3.01 -13.07 -3.58
N LYS A 175 -2.66 -13.34 -2.33
CA LYS A 175 -2.75 -14.70 -1.76
C LYS A 175 -4.17 -15.11 -1.35
N GLY A 176 -5.12 -14.18 -1.34
CA GLY A 176 -6.49 -14.45 -0.94
C GLY A 176 -7.46 -13.39 -1.46
N TYR A 177 -8.71 -13.79 -1.64
CA TYR A 177 -9.75 -12.89 -2.13
C TYR A 177 -10.06 -11.77 -1.14
N SER A 178 -10.25 -10.56 -1.67
CA SER A 178 -10.80 -9.41 -0.96
C SER A 178 -11.93 -8.79 -1.77
N GLN A 179 -13.10 -8.64 -1.14
CA GLN A 179 -14.26 -8.01 -1.77
C GLN A 179 -13.95 -6.55 -2.16
N THR A 180 -13.26 -5.82 -1.30
CA THR A 180 -12.86 -4.43 -1.56
C THR A 180 -11.97 -4.32 -2.79
N LEU A 181 -10.97 -5.20 -2.93
CA LEU A 181 -10.11 -5.21 -4.12
C LEU A 181 -10.91 -5.56 -5.38
N CYS A 182 -11.85 -6.51 -5.31
CA CYS A 182 -12.71 -6.86 -6.43
C CYS A 182 -13.51 -5.65 -6.93
N VAL A 183 -14.04 -4.83 -6.01
CA VAL A 183 -14.74 -3.59 -6.34
C VAL A 183 -13.78 -2.55 -6.93
N TYR A 184 -12.58 -2.38 -6.37
CA TYR A 184 -11.57 -1.48 -6.93
C TYR A 184 -11.14 -1.87 -8.34
N GLN A 185 -10.95 -3.17 -8.62
CA GLN A 185 -10.62 -3.63 -9.96
C GLN A 185 -11.77 -3.40 -10.95
N CYS A 186 -13.03 -3.53 -10.50
CA CYS A 186 -14.19 -3.19 -11.32
C CYS A 186 -14.21 -1.68 -11.68
N ILE A 187 -13.96 -0.81 -10.70
CA ILE A 187 -13.88 0.64 -10.94
C ILE A 187 -12.72 0.95 -11.89
N GLN A 188 -11.54 0.38 -11.67
CA GLN A 188 -10.40 0.58 -12.56
C GLN A 188 -10.71 0.15 -13.99
N LYS A 189 -11.37 -1.01 -14.16
CA LYS A 189 -11.76 -1.50 -15.49
C LYS A 189 -12.73 -0.56 -16.19
N PHE A 190 -13.68 0.03 -15.46
CA PHE A 190 -14.60 1.03 -16.02
C PHE A 190 -13.85 2.24 -16.61
N PHE A 191 -12.84 2.76 -15.90
CA PHE A 191 -12.00 3.85 -16.43
C PHE A 191 -11.09 3.41 -17.56
N ILE A 192 -10.55 2.20 -17.51
CA ILE A 192 -9.71 1.67 -18.59
C ILE A 192 -10.53 1.50 -19.88
N ASP A 193 -11.77 1.01 -19.79
CA ASP A 193 -12.61 0.81 -20.98
C ASP A 193 -13.15 2.13 -21.56
N GLY A 194 -13.51 3.09 -20.70
CA GLY A 194 -14.07 4.37 -21.12
C GLY A 194 -13.02 5.41 -21.52
N CYS A 195 -11.90 5.45 -20.79
CA CYS A 195 -10.90 6.52 -20.84
C CYS A 195 -9.50 6.01 -21.19
N SER A 196 -9.31 4.69 -21.36
CA SER A 196 -8.03 4.06 -21.63
C SER A 196 -6.97 4.27 -20.54
N CYS A 197 -7.33 4.72 -19.34
CA CYS A 197 -6.41 5.04 -18.25
C CYS A 197 -6.88 4.49 -16.89
N SER A 198 -5.98 4.36 -15.92
CA SER A 198 -6.30 3.96 -14.54
C SER A 198 -6.19 5.10 -13.55
N LEU A 199 -7.03 5.05 -12.51
CA LEU A 199 -7.00 6.00 -11.41
C LEU A 199 -5.77 5.77 -10.53
N ASP A 200 -5.09 6.85 -10.14
CA ASP A 200 -3.93 6.80 -9.26
C ASP A 200 -4.31 6.55 -7.77
N SER A 201 -5.52 6.94 -7.39
CA SER A 201 -6.03 6.86 -6.02
C SER A 201 -6.46 5.46 -5.59
N LEU A 202 -6.57 4.52 -6.53
CA LEU A 202 -7.01 3.16 -6.28
C LEU A 202 -5.98 2.15 -6.77
N PRO A 203 -5.78 1.01 -6.09
CA PRO A 203 -4.95 -0.07 -6.61
C PRO A 203 -5.47 -0.57 -7.96
N SER A 204 -4.57 -0.69 -8.94
CA SER A 204 -4.85 -1.32 -10.24
C SER A 204 -3.91 -2.49 -10.47
N PHE A 205 -4.47 -3.64 -10.85
CA PHE A 205 -3.72 -4.82 -11.29
C PHE A 205 -3.67 -4.97 -12.81
N TYR A 206 -4.26 -4.01 -13.52
CA TYR A 206 -4.24 -3.95 -14.98
C TYR A 206 -3.00 -3.19 -15.45
N ASP A 207 -2.42 -3.66 -16.56
CA ASP A 207 -1.36 -2.93 -17.24
C ASP A 207 -1.99 -1.76 -18.01
N SER A 208 -1.93 -0.55 -17.44
CA SER A 208 -2.55 0.67 -17.96
C SER A 208 -1.76 1.89 -17.50
N TYR A 209 -1.82 2.97 -18.28
CA TYR A 209 -1.21 4.24 -17.88
C TYR A 209 -2.12 5.00 -16.90
N LEU A 210 -1.52 5.80 -16.02
CA LEU A 210 -2.26 6.62 -15.07
C LEU A 210 -3.01 7.75 -15.78
N CYS A 211 -4.25 8.00 -15.38
CA CYS A 211 -5.04 9.13 -15.86
C CYS A 211 -4.32 10.45 -15.53
N THR A 212 -4.22 11.33 -16.52
CA THR A 212 -3.64 12.66 -16.37
C THR A 212 -4.68 13.70 -16.76
N GLN A 213 -4.64 14.89 -16.14
CA GLN A 213 -5.47 16.03 -16.55
C GLN A 213 -4.99 16.60 -17.89
N THR A 214 -5.21 15.87 -18.98
CA THR A 214 -5.11 16.36 -20.35
C THR A 214 -6.50 16.75 -20.86
N LYS A 215 -6.57 17.61 -21.88
CA LYS A 215 -7.85 18.07 -22.45
C LYS A 215 -8.77 16.91 -22.89
N GLU A 216 -8.23 15.73 -23.20
CA GLU A 216 -8.98 14.52 -23.58
C GLU A 216 -9.53 13.74 -22.37
N ASN A 217 -8.94 13.90 -21.18
CA ASN A 217 -9.30 13.18 -19.95
C ASN A 217 -10.15 14.01 -18.97
N ASN A 218 -10.55 15.23 -19.34
CA ASN A 218 -11.32 16.10 -18.46
C ASN A 218 -12.73 15.57 -18.15
N ASP A 219 -13.29 14.70 -19.00
CA ASP A 219 -14.57 14.02 -18.73
C ASP A 219 -14.39 12.76 -17.86
N CYS A 220 -13.14 12.39 -17.56
CA CYS A 220 -12.75 11.17 -16.86
C CYS A 220 -12.12 11.41 -15.47
N LEU A 221 -11.90 12.66 -15.05
CA LEU A 221 -11.24 13.02 -13.78
C LEU A 221 -12.04 14.07 -12.99
#